data_AF-A0AAU2JCK4-F1
#
_entry.id   AF-A0AAU2JCK4-F1
#
_cell.length_a   1.000
_cell.length_b   1.000
_cell.length_c   1.000
_cell.angle_alpha   90.00
_cell.angle_beta   90.00
_cell.angle_gamma   90.00
#
_symmetry.space_group_name_H-M   'P 1'
#
loop_
_entity.id
_entity.type
_entity.pdbx_description
1 polymer ?
#
loop_
_entity_poly.entity_id
_entity_poly.type
_entity_poly.pdbx_seq_one_letter_code
_entity_poly.pdbx_strand_id
1 'polypeptide(L)'
;MLLEVFSWTGADQAFTSVTGGEVRLKYLHVTIAALLVAHGCNVGYTPVLGGADALKYGRLSHVDQTYLRLATYRAANAALISHQASIGLAQSWGGGLVASVDGMRFVVPVPSVYARPNPKYFGRRDGST
;
A
#
# COMPACT_ATOMS: atom_id res chain seq x y z
N MET A 1 -2.37 5.26 -13.89
CA MET A 1 -2.44 4.38 -12.70
C MET A 1 -2.37 5.13 -11.38
N LEU A 2 -1.24 5.70 -10.90
CA LEU A 2 -1.23 6.22 -9.52
C LEU A 2 -2.17 7.42 -9.28
N LEU A 3 -2.22 8.36 -10.23
CA LEU A 3 -3.17 9.49 -10.19
C LEU A 3 -4.64 9.07 -10.27
N GLU A 4 -4.90 7.92 -10.88
CA GLU A 4 -6.23 7.34 -10.99
C GLU A 4 -6.63 6.63 -9.69
N VAL A 5 -5.70 5.95 -9.03
CA VAL A 5 -5.93 5.45 -7.66
C VAL A 5 -6.25 6.61 -6.72
N PHE A 6 -5.57 7.75 -6.85
CA PHE A 6 -5.90 8.95 -6.08
C PHE A 6 -7.31 9.46 -6.36
N SER A 7 -7.77 9.46 -7.61
CA SER A 7 -9.13 9.92 -7.92
C SER A 7 -10.23 9.04 -7.32
N TRP A 8 -9.97 7.74 -7.12
CA TRP A 8 -10.93 6.82 -6.49
C TRP A 8 -10.89 6.85 -4.96
N THR A 9 -9.71 7.08 -4.38
CA THR A 9 -9.47 6.90 -2.94
C THR A 9 -9.31 8.19 -2.15
N GLY A 10 -8.97 9.30 -2.81
CA GLY A 10 -8.60 10.55 -2.16
C GLY A 10 -7.33 10.46 -1.29
N ALA A 11 -6.52 9.41 -1.45
CA ALA A 11 -5.35 9.16 -0.61
C ALA A 11 -4.29 10.27 -0.70
N ASP A 12 -4.27 11.05 -1.78
CA ASP A 12 -3.39 12.21 -1.95
C ASP A 12 -3.68 13.34 -0.95
N GLN A 13 -4.93 13.46 -0.46
CA GLN A 13 -5.32 14.48 0.53
C GLN A 13 -4.67 14.27 1.90
N ALA A 14 -4.19 13.06 2.18
CA ALA A 14 -3.49 12.74 3.42
C ALA A 14 -2.09 13.39 3.51
N PHE A 15 -1.51 13.79 2.37
CA PHE A 15 -0.20 14.43 2.32
C PHE A 15 -0.35 15.92 2.58
N THR A 16 -0.29 16.29 3.86
CA THR A 16 -0.37 17.68 4.33
C THR A 16 1.01 18.25 4.65
N SER A 17 1.16 19.58 4.67
CA SER A 17 2.43 20.25 5.00
C SER A 17 2.78 20.13 6.49
N VAL A 18 4.07 20.14 6.83
CA VAL A 18 4.54 20.02 8.23
C VAL A 18 4.18 21.23 9.08
N THR A 19 4.08 22.40 8.43
CA THR A 19 3.70 23.67 9.04
C THR A 19 2.18 23.86 9.12
N GLY A 20 1.37 22.91 8.66
CA GLY A 20 -0.10 22.99 8.72
C GLY A 20 -0.74 24.06 7.82
N GLY A 21 0.05 24.73 6.97
CA GLY A 21 -0.45 25.71 6.00
C GLY A 21 -1.17 25.07 4.81
N GLU A 22 -2.11 25.80 4.23
CA GLU A 22 -2.83 25.38 3.01
C GLU A 22 -1.89 25.05 1.85
N VAL A 23 -2.31 24.06 1.05
CA VAL A 23 -1.59 23.63 -0.15
C VAL A 23 -1.64 24.74 -1.21
N ARG A 24 -0.62 25.60 -1.23
CA ARG A 24 -0.45 26.62 -2.27
C ARG A 24 0.15 26.07 -3.58
N LEU A 25 0.52 24.79 -3.60
CA LEU A 25 1.19 24.15 -4.72
C LEU A 25 0.18 23.56 -5.72
N LYS A 26 -0.02 24.23 -6.85
CA LYS A 26 -0.83 23.70 -7.97
C LYS A 26 -0.31 22.34 -8.41
N TYR A 27 -1.20 21.37 -8.63
CA TYR A 27 -0.87 19.99 -9.03
C TYR A 27 0.01 19.23 -8.03
N LEU A 28 -0.20 19.44 -6.72
CA LEU A 28 0.56 18.73 -5.67
C LEU A 28 0.47 17.20 -5.82
N HIS A 29 -0.71 16.65 -6.16
CA HIS A 29 -0.91 15.22 -6.39
C HIS A 29 0.05 14.63 -7.44
N VAL A 30 0.45 15.41 -8.46
CA VAL A 30 1.43 14.97 -9.46
C VAL A 30 2.82 14.86 -8.85
N THR A 31 3.22 15.85 -8.04
CA THR A 31 4.50 15.81 -7.32
C THR A 31 4.55 14.64 -6.33
N ILE A 32 3.47 14.42 -5.57
CA ILE A 32 3.37 13.27 -4.65
C ILE A 32 3.46 11.96 -5.43
N ALA A 33 2.73 11.83 -6.53
CA ALA A 33 2.76 10.60 -7.34
C ALA A 33 4.17 10.30 -7.87
N ALA A 34 4.88 11.33 -8.35
CA ALA A 34 6.26 11.20 -8.80
C ALA A 34 7.19 10.74 -7.67
N LEU A 35 7.07 11.31 -6.47
CA LEU A 35 7.88 10.92 -5.32
C LEU A 35 7.58 9.49 -4.85
N LEU A 36 6.31 9.08 -4.83
CA LEU A 36 5.93 7.71 -4.50
C LEU A 36 6.48 6.69 -5.48
N VAL A 37 6.53 7.03 -6.78
CA VAL A 37 7.20 6.19 -7.79
C VAL A 37 8.71 6.15 -7.54
N ALA A 38 9.33 7.30 -7.30
CA ALA A 38 10.77 7.37 -7.01
C ALA A 38 11.17 6.51 -5.80
N HIS A 39 10.39 6.58 -4.71
CA HIS A 39 10.59 5.80 -3.49
C HIS A 39 10.24 4.32 -3.68
N GLY A 40 9.07 4.03 -4.23
CA GLY A 40 8.60 2.66 -4.41
C GLY A 40 9.46 1.85 -5.38
N CYS A 41 10.07 2.50 -6.37
CA CYS A 41 10.98 1.86 -7.31
C CYS A 41 12.46 2.00 -6.94
N ASN A 42 12.81 2.73 -5.86
CA ASN A 42 14.20 2.97 -5.41
C ASN A 42 15.10 3.63 -6.48
N VAL A 43 14.57 4.57 -7.26
CA VAL A 43 15.27 5.15 -8.43
C VAL A 43 15.75 6.59 -8.24
N GLY A 44 15.50 7.19 -7.09
CA GLY A 44 15.79 8.61 -6.84
C GLY A 44 14.96 9.55 -7.72
N TYR A 45 15.29 10.85 -7.74
CA TYR A 45 14.46 11.84 -8.44
C TYR A 45 14.69 11.92 -9.94
N THR A 46 15.89 11.61 -10.43
CA THR A 46 16.28 11.80 -11.84
C THR A 46 15.25 11.24 -12.84
N PRO A 47 14.72 10.01 -12.65
CA PRO A 47 13.78 9.43 -13.61
C PRO A 47 12.37 10.04 -13.58
N VAL A 48 12.03 10.78 -12.52
CA VAL A 48 10.71 11.41 -12.35
C VAL A 48 10.73 12.92 -12.60
N LEU A 49 11.89 13.46 -13.00
CA LEU A 49 12.01 14.84 -13.45
C LEU A 49 11.27 15.06 -14.78
N GLY A 50 10.72 16.25 -14.97
CA GLY A 50 9.99 16.59 -16.18
C GLY A 50 9.98 18.07 -16.52
N GLY A 51 9.38 18.38 -17.68
CA GLY A 51 9.23 19.75 -18.16
C GLY A 51 8.31 20.61 -17.29
N ALA A 52 7.26 19.99 -16.72
CA ALA A 52 6.26 20.66 -15.89
C ALA A 52 6.82 21.13 -14.53
N ASP A 53 6.31 22.24 -14.02
CA ASP A 53 6.70 22.80 -12.71
C ASP A 53 6.54 21.80 -11.56
N ALA A 54 5.53 20.93 -11.64
CA ALA A 54 5.25 19.89 -10.64
C ALA A 54 6.38 18.85 -10.50
N LEU A 55 7.24 18.73 -11.51
CA LEU A 55 8.29 17.70 -11.64
C LEU A 55 9.69 18.31 -11.66
N LYS A 56 9.85 19.57 -11.23
CA LYS A 56 11.17 20.18 -11.07
C LYS A 56 11.84 19.65 -9.81
N TYR A 57 13.16 19.47 -9.89
CA TYR A 57 13.96 18.92 -8.80
C TYR A 57 13.75 19.66 -7.46
N GLY A 58 13.85 20.99 -7.47
CA GLY A 58 13.67 21.79 -6.24
C GLY A 58 12.29 21.63 -5.61
N ARG A 59 11.25 21.45 -6.43
CA ARG A 59 9.89 21.19 -5.94
C ARG A 59 9.75 19.79 -5.38
N LEU A 60 10.29 18.77 -6.05
CA LEU A 60 10.30 17.39 -5.56
C LEU A 60 10.99 17.31 -4.20
N SER A 61 12.20 17.87 -4.09
CA SER A 61 12.97 17.91 -2.84
C SER A 61 12.22 18.62 -1.72
N HIS A 62 11.60 19.76 -2.00
CA HIS A 62 10.80 20.48 -1.01
C HIS A 62 9.59 19.66 -0.55
N VAL A 63 8.83 19.09 -1.49
CA VAL A 63 7.62 18.33 -1.17
C VAL A 63 7.96 17.06 -0.41
N ASP A 64 9.05 16.39 -0.75
CA ASP A 64 9.52 15.20 -0.04
C ASP A 64 9.79 15.49 1.43
N GLN A 65 10.54 16.56 1.72
CA GLN A 65 10.89 16.96 3.09
C GLN A 65 9.70 17.45 3.92
N THR A 66 8.68 18.03 3.27
CA THR A 66 7.59 18.73 3.98
C THR A 66 6.27 17.97 3.99
N TYR A 67 5.99 17.09 3.02
CA TYR A 67 4.72 16.38 2.89
C TYR A 67 4.83 14.86 3.08
N LEU A 68 5.96 14.23 2.73
CA LEU A 68 6.14 12.78 2.82
C LEU A 68 6.73 12.40 4.18
N ARG A 69 5.86 11.98 5.10
CA ARG A 69 6.20 11.65 6.50
C ARG A 69 5.46 10.39 6.92
N LEU A 70 5.98 9.68 7.92
CA LEU A 70 5.35 8.45 8.41
C LEU A 70 3.85 8.63 8.74
N ALA A 71 3.48 9.78 9.32
CA ALA A 71 2.10 10.10 9.62
C ALA A 71 1.22 10.22 8.36
N THR A 72 1.71 10.88 7.30
CA THR A 72 0.96 11.07 6.05
C THR A 72 0.89 9.76 5.27
N TYR A 73 1.94 8.93 5.27
CA TYR A 73 1.89 7.57 4.72
C TYR A 73 0.86 6.69 5.42
N ARG A 74 0.79 6.74 6.76
CA ARG A 74 -0.20 5.97 7.53
C ARG A 74 -1.63 6.40 7.19
N ALA A 75 -1.88 7.70 7.10
CA ALA A 75 -3.19 8.24 6.72
C ALA A 75 -3.57 7.89 5.28
N ALA A 76 -2.64 7.99 4.33
CA ALA A 76 -2.86 7.58 2.94
C ALA A 76 -3.17 6.08 2.85
N ASN A 77 -2.41 5.23 3.57
CA ASN A 77 -2.67 3.79 3.62
C ASN A 77 -4.05 3.47 4.22
N ALA A 78 -4.48 4.20 5.25
CA ALA A 78 -5.83 4.01 5.80
C ALA A 78 -6.90 4.29 4.74
N ALA A 79 -6.77 5.37 3.96
CA ALA A 79 -7.69 5.68 2.86
C ALA A 79 -7.72 4.57 1.80
N LEU A 80 -6.55 4.05 1.42
CA LEU A 80 -6.44 2.93 0.47
C LEU A 80 -7.10 1.65 1.00
N ILE A 81 -6.84 1.30 2.26
CA ILE A 81 -7.42 0.11 2.92
C ILE A 81 -8.94 0.24 3.02
N SER A 82 -9.46 1.41 3.42
CA SER A 82 -10.89 1.66 3.49
C SER A 82 -11.55 1.55 2.12
N HIS A 83 -10.93 2.10 1.06
CA HIS A 83 -11.45 1.95 -0.28
C HIS A 83 -11.42 0.50 -0.77
N GLN A 84 -10.31 -0.22 -0.56
CA GLN A 84 -10.20 -1.63 -0.90
C GLN A 84 -11.26 -2.48 -0.18
N ALA A 85 -11.51 -2.20 1.11
CA ALA A 85 -12.55 -2.87 1.88
C ALA A 85 -13.95 -2.63 1.30
N SER A 86 -14.21 -1.50 0.64
CA SER A 86 -15.51 -1.23 0.01
C SER A 86 -15.77 -2.06 -1.27
N ILE A 87 -14.73 -2.68 -1.86
CA ILE A 87 -14.86 -3.45 -3.08
C ILE A 87 -15.64 -4.74 -2.78
N GLY A 88 -16.69 -5.03 -3.57
CA GLY A 88 -17.57 -6.19 -3.36
C GLY A 88 -16.82 -7.52 -3.32
N LEU A 89 -15.74 -7.67 -4.08
CA LEU A 89 -14.85 -8.83 -4.02
C LEU A 89 -14.17 -8.96 -2.66
N ALA A 90 -13.62 -7.87 -2.12
CA ALA A 90 -12.99 -7.87 -0.80
C ALA A 90 -14.00 -8.20 0.31
N GLN A 91 -15.23 -7.70 0.20
CA GLN A 91 -16.33 -8.06 1.11
C GLN A 91 -16.68 -9.55 1.02
N SER A 92 -16.72 -10.12 -0.19
CA SER A 92 -17.00 -11.54 -0.41
C SER A 92 -15.89 -12.47 0.10
N TRP A 93 -14.64 -12.00 0.12
CA TRP A 93 -13.48 -12.75 0.61
C TRP A 93 -13.26 -12.64 2.13
N GLY A 94 -14.02 -11.79 2.82
CA GLY A 94 -14.05 -11.70 4.28
C GLY A 94 -13.50 -10.37 4.83
N GLY A 95 -14.24 -9.77 5.77
CA GLY A 95 -14.02 -8.42 6.33
C GLY A 95 -12.85 -8.27 7.30
N GLY A 96 -11.70 -8.90 7.04
CA GLY A 96 -10.47 -8.70 7.84
C GLY A 96 -10.37 -9.53 9.13
N LEU A 97 -11.27 -10.49 9.37
CA LEU A 97 -11.18 -11.45 10.48
C LEU A 97 -10.26 -12.64 10.20
N VAL A 98 -9.81 -12.81 8.95
CA VAL A 98 -8.83 -13.83 8.57
C VAL A 98 -7.64 -13.12 7.93
N ALA A 99 -6.73 -12.64 8.77
CA ALA A 99 -5.42 -12.23 8.29
C ALA A 99 -4.72 -13.49 7.76
N SER A 100 -4.50 -13.56 6.44
CA SER A 100 -3.62 -14.56 5.84
C SER A 100 -2.17 -14.19 6.16
N VAL A 101 -1.81 -14.35 7.43
CA VAL A 101 -0.42 -14.36 7.88
C VAL A 101 0.06 -15.78 7.63
N ASP A 102 0.74 -15.94 6.50
CA ASP A 102 1.65 -17.04 6.18
C ASP A 102 1.18 -18.46 6.55
N GLY A 103 0.36 -19.03 5.67
CA GLY A 103 0.02 -20.45 5.72
C GLY A 103 -1.46 -20.71 5.42
N MET A 104 -1.81 -20.79 4.14
CA MET A 104 -2.94 -21.65 3.76
C MET A 104 -2.57 -23.08 4.16
N ARG A 105 -2.84 -23.46 5.41
CA ARG A 105 -2.98 -24.88 5.78
C ARG A 105 -4.30 -25.33 5.18
N PHE A 106 -4.21 -25.92 4.00
CA PHE A 106 -5.33 -26.58 3.36
C PHE A 106 -5.73 -27.76 4.26
N VAL A 107 -6.88 -27.67 4.93
CA VAL A 107 -7.46 -28.82 5.62
C VAL A 107 -8.05 -29.72 4.54
N VAL A 108 -7.45 -30.89 4.33
CA VAL A 108 -7.99 -31.91 3.42
C VAL A 108 -9.25 -32.49 4.07
N PRO A 109 -10.45 -32.29 3.52
CA PRO A 109 -11.68 -32.70 4.19
C PRO A 109 -12.04 -34.13 3.81
N VAL A 110 -11.10 -35.08 3.95
CA VAL A 110 -11.41 -36.52 3.97
C VAL A 110 -10.26 -37.24 4.69
N PRO A 111 -10.50 -38.02 5.77
CA PRO A 111 -9.50 -38.97 6.24
C PRO A 111 -9.36 -40.06 5.19
N SER A 112 -8.41 -39.93 4.28
CA SER A 112 -8.00 -41.05 3.45
C SER A 112 -6.97 -41.87 4.23
N VAL A 113 -7.09 -43.20 4.19
CA VAL A 113 -6.21 -44.15 4.90
C VAL A 113 -4.73 -43.96 4.56
N TYR A 114 -4.42 -43.23 3.48
CA TYR A 114 -3.07 -42.97 2.96
C TYR A 114 -2.60 -41.52 3.11
N ALA A 115 -3.39 -40.60 3.66
CA ALA A 115 -2.94 -39.23 3.91
C ALA A 115 -2.03 -39.19 5.16
N ARG A 116 -0.72 -39.20 4.96
CA ARG A 116 0.26 -38.96 6.03
C ARG A 116 0.81 -37.53 5.93
N PRO A 117 0.91 -36.78 7.05
CA PRO A 117 1.57 -35.48 7.06
C PRO A 117 3.02 -35.60 6.57
N ASN A 118 3.47 -34.63 5.76
CA ASN A 118 4.85 -34.61 5.29
C ASN A 118 5.80 -34.31 6.47
N PRO A 119 6.68 -35.27 6.87
CA PRO A 119 7.50 -35.11 8.07
C PRO A 119 8.51 -33.97 7.97
N LYS A 120 8.84 -33.52 6.75
CA LYS A 120 9.70 -32.36 6.51
C LYS A 120 9.10 -31.06 7.06
N TYR A 121 7.77 -30.96 7.12
CA TYR A 121 7.06 -29.73 7.48
C TYR A 121 6.27 -29.83 8.80
N PHE A 122 5.89 -31.04 9.23
CA PHE A 122 5.04 -31.25 10.41
C PHE A 122 5.71 -32.08 11.53
N GLY A 123 6.93 -32.56 11.31
CA GLY A 123 7.60 -33.47 12.26
C GLY A 123 6.83 -34.78 12.46
N ARG A 124 7.12 -35.50 13.56
CA ARG A 124 6.46 -36.77 13.92
C ARG A 124 5.21 -36.58 14.79
N ARG A 125 4.59 -35.40 14.74
CA ARG A 125 3.39 -35.07 15.51
C ARG A 125 2.24 -34.81 14.55
N ASP A 126 1.12 -35.48 14.80
CA ASP A 126 -0.14 -35.21 14.11
C ASP A 126 -0.53 -33.75 14.30
N GLY A 127 -1.07 -33.14 13.24
CA GLY A 127 -1.48 -31.74 13.23
C GLY A 127 -2.40 -31.45 14.43
N SER A 128 -2.00 -30.49 15.27
CA SER A 128 -2.83 -30.00 16.36
C SER A 128 -4.09 -29.35 15.78
N THR A 129 -5.25 -29.87 16.18
CA THR A 129 -6.56 -29.22 16.07
C THR A 129 -6.59 -27.88 16.78
#